data_AF-A0A2P5GVJ6-F1
#
_entry.id   AF-A0A2P5GVJ6-F1
#
_cell.length_a   1.000
_cell.length_b   1.000
_cell.length_c   1.000
_cell.angle_alpha   90.00
_cell.angle_beta   90.00
_cell.angle_gamma   90.00
#
_symmetry.space_group_name_H-M   'P 1'
#
loop_
_entity.id
_entity.type
_entity.pdbx_description
1 polymer ?
#
loop_
_entity_poly.entity_id
_entity_poly.type
_entity_poly.pdbx_seq_one_letter_code
_entity_poly.pdbx_strand_id
1 'polypeptide(L)' 'MLPIDKIQAYAARRLNEQQIADVLDIDLNVLRATPERLAEYREAIRKGRAKGEAELRGALYKLAKGGDRSAYFELMSK' A
#
# COMPACT_ATOMS: atom_id res chain seq x y z
N MET A 1 -11.25 10.70 13.43
CA MET A 1 -9.95 9.98 13.45
C MET A 1 -9.84 9.17 12.16
N LEU A 2 -8.68 9.12 11.50
CA LEU A 2 -8.53 8.39 10.24
C LEU A 2 -8.52 6.86 10.49
N PRO A 3 -9.13 6.04 9.62
CA PRO A 3 -9.12 4.59 9.76
C PRO A 3 -7.80 3.99 9.24
N ILE A 4 -6.71 4.19 10.00
CA ILE A 4 -5.32 3.90 9.59
C ILE A 4 -5.14 2.46 9.09
N ASP A 5 -5.70 1.47 9.78
CA ASP A 5 -5.54 0.06 9.39
C ASP A 5 -6.19 -0.24 8.03
N LYS A 6 -7.36 0.36 7.75
CA LYS A 6 -8.03 0.22 6.45
C LYS A 6 -7.23 0.92 5.35
N ILE A 7 -6.73 2.13 5.61
CA ILE A 7 -5.89 2.88 4.67
C ILE A 7 -4.66 2.06 4.28
N GLN A 8 -3.96 1.51 5.28
CA GLN A 8 -2.81 0.64 5.04
C GLN A 8 -3.19 -0.62 4.25
N ALA A 9 -4.31 -1.25 4.58
CA ALA A 9 -4.78 -2.46 3.91
C ALA A 9 -5.13 -2.22 2.43
N TYR A 10 -5.72 -1.08 2.09
CA TYR A 10 -5.98 -0.72 0.69
C TYR A 10 -4.70 -0.29 -0.05
N ALA A 11 -3.82 0.45 0.62
CA ALA A 11 -2.52 0.82 0.06
C ALA A 11 -1.63 -0.40 -0.23
N ALA A 12 -1.67 -1.42 0.63
CA ALA A 12 -0.99 -2.70 0.40
C ALA A 12 -1.49 -3.42 -0.86
N ARG A 13 -2.75 -3.20 -1.23
CA ARG A 13 -3.39 -3.70 -2.47
C ARG A 13 -3.19 -2.78 -3.68
N ARG A 14 -2.25 -1.83 -3.60
CA ARG A 14 -1.84 -0.90 -4.66
C ARG A 14 -2.91 0.12 -5.09
N LEU A 15 -3.94 0.37 -4.27
CA LEU A 15 -4.84 1.49 -4.52
C LEU A 15 -4.08 2.83 -4.38
N ASN A 16 -4.47 3.80 -5.20
CA ASN A 16 -3.91 5.16 -5.15
C ASN A 16 -4.61 6.03 -4.07
N GLU A 17 -4.04 7.21 -3.80
CA GLU A 17 -4.52 8.12 -2.74
C GLU A 17 -6.01 8.47 -2.88
N GLN A 18 -6.49 8.69 -4.11
CA GLN A 18 -7.88 9.03 -4.40
C GLN A 18 -8.80 7.82 -4.23
N GLN A 19 -8.44 6.67 -4.80
CA GLN A 19 -9.24 5.44 -4.68
C GLN A 19 -9.43 5.00 -3.22
N ILE A 20 -8.40 5.15 -2.39
CA ILE A 20 -8.49 4.84 -0.96
C ILE A 20 -9.46 5.81 -0.27
N ALA A 21 -9.40 7.09 -0.63
CA ALA A 21 -10.29 8.11 -0.07
C ALA A 21 -11.75 7.85 -0.48
N ASP A 22 -11.99 7.55 -1.75
CA ASP A 22 -13.32 7.26 -2.29
C ASP A 22 -13.95 6.04 -1.60
N VAL A 23 -13.19 4.94 -1.43
CA VAL A 23 -13.68 3.72 -0.78
C VAL A 23 -13.96 3.92 0.71
N LEU A 24 -13.24 4.84 1.36
CA LEU A 24 -13.37 5.13 2.78
C LEU A 24 -14.27 6.34 3.08
N ASP A 25 -14.89 6.92 2.05
CA ASP A 25 -15.70 8.14 2.15
C ASP A 25 -14.95 9.29 2.86
N ILE A 26 -13.67 9.46 2.50
CA ILE A 26 -12.80 10.52 3.00
C ILE A 26 -12.80 11.67 2.00
N ASP A 27 -13.28 12.85 2.40
CA ASP A 27 -13.15 14.06 1.60
C ASP A 27 -11.70 14.59 1.63
N LEU A 28 -10.98 14.40 0.51
CA LEU A 28 -9.60 14.88 0.38
C LEU A 28 -9.48 16.40 0.34
N ASN A 29 -10.52 17.14 -0.04
CA ASN A 29 -10.47 18.60 -0.01
C ASN A 29 -10.46 19.09 1.45
N VAL A 30 -11.31 18.49 2.29
CA VAL A 30 -11.30 18.74 3.74
C VAL A 30 -9.97 18.29 4.35
N LEU A 31 -9.45 17.13 3.94
CA LEU A 31 -8.17 16.62 4.45
C LEU A 31 -6.99 17.53 4.09
N ARG A 32 -6.98 18.12 2.89
CA ARG A 32 -5.95 19.07 2.44
C ARG A 32 -5.97 20.37 3.22
N ALA A 33 -7.12 20.77 3.78
CA ALA A 33 -7.22 21.92 4.66
C ALA A 33 -6.61 21.67 6.06
N THR A 34 -6.23 20.42 6.39
CA THR A 34 -5.58 20.05 7.66
C THR A 34 -4.26 19.32 7.40
N PRO A 35 -3.13 20.04 7.30
CA PRO A 35 -1.82 19.48 6.91
C PRO A 35 -1.38 18.25 7.72
N GLU A 36 -1.65 18.25 9.04
CA GLU A 36 -1.27 17.17 9.95
C GLU A 36 -2.03 15.88 9.62
N ARG A 37 -3.33 16.00 9.32
CA ARG A 37 -4.17 14.85 8.94
C ARG A 37 -3.84 14.35 7.54
N LEU A 38 -3.48 15.25 6.63
CA LEU A 38 -2.97 14.86 5.31
C LEU A 38 -1.65 14.10 5.43
N ALA A 39 -0.74 14.56 6.29
CA ALA A 39 0.52 13.88 6.57
C ALA A 39 0.28 12.48 7.18
N GLU A 40 -0.61 12.37 8.17
CA GLU A 40 -1.00 11.09 8.78
C GLU A 40 -1.56 10.11 7.74
N TYR A 41 -2.46 10.59 6.87
CA TYR A 41 -3.04 9.80 5.79
C TYR A 41 -1.99 9.27 4.81
N ARG A 42 -1.10 10.14 4.34
CA ARG A 42 -0.03 9.78 3.41
C ARG A 42 0.99 8.85 4.03
N GLU A 43 1.28 9.02 5.31
CA GLU A 43 2.17 8.13 6.05
C GLU A 43 1.55 6.73 6.20
N ALA A 44 0.24 6.64 6.46
CA ALA A 44 -0.49 5.38 6.45
C ALA A 44 -0.43 4.71 5.08
N ILE A 45 -0.60 5.45 3.98
CA ILE A 45 -0.45 4.92 2.62
C ILE A 45 0.97 4.37 2.40
N ARG A 46 2.01 5.13 2.79
CA ARG A 46 3.41 4.72 2.64
C ARG A 46 3.71 3.42 3.39
N LYS A 47 3.25 3.31 4.64
CA LYS A 47 3.38 2.09 5.46
C LYS A 47 2.66 0.89 4.84
N GLY A 48 1.43 1.10 4.37
CA GLY A 48 0.65 0.05 3.71
C GLY A 48 1.34 -0.48 2.44
N ARG A 49 1.88 0.42 1.60
CA ARG A 49 2.65 0.04 0.40
C ARG A 49 3.90 -0.76 0.74
N ALA A 50 4.68 -0.32 1.72
CA ALA A 50 5.88 -1.03 2.16
C ALA A 50 5.56 -2.43 2.68
N LYS A 51 4.46 -2.57 3.44
CA LYS A 51 3.99 -3.87 3.92
C LYS A 51 3.56 -4.79 2.76
N GLY A 52 2.74 -4.29 1.84
CA GLY A 52 2.30 -5.06 0.66
C GLY A 52 3.46 -5.49 -0.23
N GLU A 53 4.48 -4.63 -0.41
CA GLU A 53 5.70 -4.97 -1.15
C GLU A 53 6.50 -6.08 -0.45
N ALA A 54 6.65 -6.02 0.88
CA ALA A 54 7.34 -7.05 1.64
C ALA A 54 6.61 -8.41 1.56
N GLU A 55 5.28 -8.41 1.68
CA GLU A 55 4.45 -9.60 1.52
C GLU A 55 4.57 -10.20 0.11
N LEU A 56 4.50 -9.36 -0.92
CA LEU A 56 4.68 -9.77 -2.32
C LEU A 56 6.06 -10.39 -2.57
N ARG A 57 7.13 -9.74 -2.09
CA ARG A 57 8.50 -10.26 -2.21
C ARG A 57 8.66 -11.59 -1.47
N GLY A 58 8.07 -11.73 -0.29
CA GLY A 58 8.05 -13.00 0.45
C GLY A 58 7.35 -14.12 -0.33
N ALA A 59 6.23 -13.82 -0.99
CA ALA A 59 5.53 -14.78 -1.84
C ALA A 59 6.34 -15.16 -3.09
N LEU A 60 6.91 -14.17 -3.79
CA LEU A 60 7.78 -14.40 -4.96
C LEU A 60 8.98 -15.26 -4.61
N TYR A 61 9.64 -14.99 -3.47
CA TYR A 61 10.76 -15.80 -3.00
C TYR A 61 10.38 -17.27 -2.80
N LYS A 62 9.22 -17.54 -2.17
CA LYS A 62 8.75 -18.92 -1.97
C LYS A 62 8.50 -19.64 -3.30
N LEU A 63 7.91 -18.97 -4.28
CA LEU A 63 7.68 -19.52 -5.61
C LEU A 63 8.99 -19.76 -6.36
N ALA A 64 9.90 -18.79 -6.34
CA ALA A 64 11.23 -18.91 -6.96
C ALA A 64 12.04 -20.07 -6.36
N LYS A 65 12.00 -20.23 -5.03
CA LYS A 65 12.62 -21.38 -4.33
C LYS A 65 12.00 -22.71 -4.77
N GLY A 66 10.72 -22.71 -5.14
CA GLY A 66 10.02 -23.87 -5.71
C GLY A 66 10.32 -24.14 -7.20
N GLY A 67 11.17 -23.35 -7.84
CA GLY A 67 11.57 -23.52 -9.24
C GLY A 67 10.80 -22.66 -10.25
N ASP A 68 9.94 -21.74 -9.80
CA ASP A 68 9.27 -20.79 -10.69
C ASP A 68 10.27 -19.74 -11.21
N ARG A 69 10.68 -19.91 -12.47
CA ARG A 69 11.63 -19.01 -13.15
C ARG A 69 11.08 -17.58 -13.31
N SER A 70 9.78 -17.43 -13.55
CA SER A 70 9.15 -16.12 -13.71
C SER A 70 9.16 -15.36 -12.39
N ALA A 71 8.83 -16.04 -11.27
CA ALA A 71 8.91 -15.46 -9.94
C ALA A 71 10.34 -15.04 -9.57
N TYR A 72 11.35 -15.82 -9.97
CA TYR A 72 12.76 -15.45 -9.79
C TYR A 72 13.12 -14.15 -10.53
N PHE A 73 12.75 -14.03 -11.81
CA PHE A 73 13.02 -12.81 -12.57
C PHE A 73 12.31 -11.60 -12.00
N GLU A 74 11.04 -11.73 -11.61
CA GLU A 74 10.28 -10.63 -11.01
C GLU A 74 10.91 -10.17 -9.68
N LEU A 75 11.44 -11.11 -8.88
CA LEU A 75 12.14 -10.79 -7.63
C LEU A 75 13.46 -10.04 -7.85
N MET A 76 14.18 -10.33 -8.95
CA MET A 76 15.49 -9.75 -9.26
C MET A 76 15.40 -8.42 -10.04
N SER A 77 14.23 -8.14 -10.65
CA SER A 77 14.03 -6.98 -11.53
C SER A 77 13.62 -5.69 -10.77
N LYS A 78 13.55 -5.73 -9.44
CA LYS A 78 13.15 -4.62 -8.56
C LYS A 78 14.05 -4.52 -7.35
#